data_AF-A0ABD6EZB3-F1
#
_entry.id   AF-A0ABD6EZB3-F1
#
_cell.length_a   1.000
_cell.length_b   1.000
_cell.length_c   1.000
_cell.angle_alpha   90.00
_cell.angle_beta   90.00
_cell.angle_gamma   90.00
#
_symmetry.space_group_name_H-M   'P 1'
#
loop_
_entity.id
_entity.type
_entity.pdbx_description
1 polymer ?
#
loop_
_entity_poly.entity_id
_entity_poly.type
_entity_poly.pdbx_seq_one_letter_code
_entity_poly.pdbx_strand_id
1 'polypeptide(L)'
;MNMHPLSDVKQFGVLFQLFARCGMPEIIVSANGTRFVSAELEEFYDTNGISHFFSALYHPQSNGQAERFLDTLKRSLHKLKEER
;
A
#
# COMPACT_ATOMS: atom_id res chain seq x y z
N MET A 1 10.41 23.43 -10.98
CA MET A 1 9.62 22.54 -11.85
C MET A 1 8.98 21.50 -10.93
N ASN A 2 7.91 21.86 -10.22
CA ASN A 2 7.36 21.01 -9.16
C ASN A 2 5.87 20.77 -9.41
N MET A 3 5.56 19.57 -9.87
CA MET A 3 4.24 18.98 -9.66
C MET A 3 4.46 17.76 -8.75
N HIS A 4 4.54 17.98 -7.45
CA HIS A 4 4.33 16.89 -6.49
C HIS A 4 2.81 16.66 -6.43
N PRO A 5 2.30 15.49 -6.84
CA PRO A 5 0.87 15.24 -6.76
C PRO A 5 0.50 15.05 -5.28
N LEU A 6 -0.53 15.78 -4.83
CA LEU A 6 -1.09 15.74 -3.47
C LEU A 6 -1.44 14.31 -2.98
N SER A 7 -1.52 13.33 -3.89
CA SER A 7 -1.69 11.91 -3.58
C SER A 7 -0.53 11.33 -2.76
N ASP A 8 0.69 11.75 -3.04
CA ASP A 8 1.89 11.09 -2.53
C ASP A 8 2.10 11.44 -1.05
N VAL A 9 1.82 12.70 -0.68
CA VAL A 9 1.81 13.17 0.71
C VAL A 9 0.79 12.40 1.57
N LYS A 10 -0.38 12.10 1.00
CA LYS A 10 -1.42 11.35 1.72
C LYS A 10 -1.01 9.89 1.92
N GLN A 11 -0.41 9.26 0.91
CA GLN A 11 0.07 7.89 1.02
C GLN A 11 1.23 7.76 2.00
N PHE A 12 2.19 8.68 1.92
CA PHE A 12 3.28 8.78 2.86
C PHE A 12 2.77 8.90 4.30
N GLY A 13 1.79 9.78 4.54
CA GLY A 13 1.19 9.93 5.87
C GLY A 13 0.54 8.64 6.39
N VAL A 14 -0.15 7.89 5.54
CA VAL A 14 -0.78 6.61 5.94
C VAL A 14 0.26 5.54 6.21
N LEU A 15 1.28 5.40 5.35
CA LEU A 15 2.37 4.44 5.54
C LEU A 15 3.17 4.75 6.81
N PHE A 16 3.50 6.02 7.03
CA PHE A 16 4.22 6.47 8.21
C PHE A 16 3.46 6.17 9.50
N GLN A 17 2.14 6.44 9.54
CA GLN A 17 1.30 6.08 10.68
C GLN A 17 1.23 4.57 10.91
N LEU A 18 1.19 3.77 9.83
CA LEU A 18 1.17 2.32 9.92
C LEU A 18 2.49 1.80 10.49
N PHE A 19 3.63 2.26 9.97
CA PHE A 19 4.95 1.83 10.44
C PHE A 19 5.25 2.30 11.86
N ALA A 20 4.80 3.50 12.25
CA ALA A 20 4.90 3.96 13.63
C ALA A 20 4.13 3.05 14.61
N ARG A 21 3.03 2.43 14.15
CA ARG A 21 2.22 1.53 14.98
C ARG A 21 2.70 0.08 14.96
N CYS A 22 3.13 -0.41 13.81
CA CYS A 22 3.44 -1.83 13.58
C CYS A 22 4.94 -2.12 13.58
N GLY A 23 5.79 -1.10 13.59
CA GLY A 23 7.22 -1.21 13.35
C GLY A 23 7.57 -1.00 11.88
N MET A 24 8.86 -0.77 11.62
CA MET A 24 9.38 -0.61 10.27
C MET A 24 9.50 -1.97 9.59
N PRO A 25 8.94 -2.15 8.38
CA PRO A 25 9.06 -3.42 7.67
C PRO A 25 10.45 -3.58 7.07
N GLU A 26 10.93 -4.81 6.95
CA GLU A 26 12.14 -5.12 6.16
C GLU A 26 11.83 -5.20 4.66
N ILE A 27 10.60 -5.64 4.31
CA ILE A 27 10.19 -5.90 2.94
C ILE A 27 8.77 -5.36 2.71
N ILE A 28 8.59 -4.64 1.60
CA ILE A 28 7.28 -4.24 1.08
C ILE A 28 7.06 -4.94 -0.25
N VAL A 29 5.89 -5.53 -0.46
CA VAL A 29 5.48 -6.10 -1.75
C VAL A 29 4.21 -5.39 -2.20
N SER A 30 4.22 -4.82 -3.41
CA SER A 30 3.07 -4.08 -3.97
C SER A 30 2.82 -4.44 -5.43
N ALA A 31 1.61 -4.18 -5.94
CA ALA A 31 1.32 -4.42 -7.35
C ALA A 31 1.97 -3.37 -8.28
N ASN A 32 2.43 -3.82 -9.45
CA ASN A 32 2.96 -2.94 -10.50
C ASN A 32 1.91 -1.93 -10.95
N GLY A 33 2.31 -0.66 -11.09
CA GLY A 33 1.41 0.45 -11.48
C GLY A 33 0.52 1.00 -10.36
N THR A 34 0.74 0.57 -9.12
CA THR A 34 0.14 1.23 -7.95
C THR A 34 0.84 2.56 -7.69
N ARG A 35 0.19 3.46 -6.94
CA ARG A 35 0.79 4.73 -6.51
C ARG A 35 1.90 4.57 -5.46
N PHE A 36 2.48 3.38 -5.30
CA PHE A 36 3.56 3.11 -4.34
C PHE A 36 4.95 3.23 -4.98
N VAL A 37 5.04 3.85 -6.17
CA VAL A 37 6.23 3.92 -7.03
C VAL A 37 6.58 5.39 -7.35
N SER A 38 6.44 6.29 -6.38
CA SER A 38 6.95 7.66 -6.52
C SER A 38 8.44 7.68 -6.17
N ALA A 39 9.19 8.61 -6.76
CA ALA A 39 10.63 8.74 -6.47
C ALA A 39 10.89 9.01 -4.99
N GLU A 40 10.00 9.75 -4.33
CA GLU A 40 10.07 10.06 -2.90
C GLU A 40 9.82 8.83 -2.02
N LEU A 41 8.96 7.89 -2.46
CA LEU A 41 8.73 6.64 -1.74
C LEU A 41 9.91 5.68 -1.89
N GLU A 42 10.49 5.58 -3.09
CA GLU A 42 11.71 4.80 -3.32
C GLU A 42 12.87 5.34 -2.44
N GLU A 43 13.09 6.65 -2.43
CA GLU A 43 14.12 7.27 -1.57
C GLU A 43 13.86 6.99 -0.08
N PHE A 44 12.59 7.03 0.34
CA PHE A 44 12.22 6.69 1.71
C PHE A 44 12.51 5.22 2.03
N TYR A 45 12.19 4.29 1.14
CA TYR A 45 12.47 2.87 1.34
C TYR A 45 13.98 2.62 1.44
N ASP A 46 14.76 3.17 0.51
CA ASP A 46 16.22 3.06 0.51
C ASP A 46 16.86 3.62 1.79
N THR A 47 16.44 4.82 2.20
CA THR A 47 16.99 5.50 3.39
C THR A 47 16.72 4.71 4.68
N ASN A 48 15.62 3.94 4.70
CA ASN A 48 15.23 3.16 5.87
C ASN A 48 15.56 1.66 5.73
N GLY A 49 16.30 1.26 4.68
CA GLY A 49 16.70 -0.14 4.47
C GLY A 49 15.54 -1.08 4.16
N ILE A 50 14.43 -0.56 3.62
CA ILE A 50 13.28 -1.36 3.21
C ILE A 50 13.52 -1.87 1.79
N SER A 51 13.40 -3.18 1.57
CA SER A 51 13.40 -3.75 0.23
C SER A 51 11.99 -3.73 -0.37
N HIS A 52 11.79 -2.95 -1.44
CA HIS A 52 10.50 -2.87 -2.14
C HIS A 52 10.50 -3.77 -3.39
N PHE A 53 9.52 -4.68 -3.45
CA PHE A 53 9.32 -5.57 -4.59
C PHE A 53 7.95 -5.38 -5.22
N PHE A 54 7.89 -5.60 -6.54
CA PHE A 54 6.64 -5.65 -7.26
C PHE A 54 6.14 -7.08 -7.41
N SER A 55 4.87 -7.32 -7.07
CA SER A 55 4.21 -8.58 -7.40
C SER A 55 4.12 -8.70 -8.92
N ALA A 56 4.52 -9.85 -9.47
CA ALA A 56 4.44 -10.10 -10.90
C ALA A 56 3.00 -9.94 -11.43
N LEU A 57 2.84 -9.33 -12.60
CA LEU A 57 1.55 -9.05 -13.27
C LEU A 57 0.66 -10.29 -13.46
N TYR A 58 1.26 -11.49 -13.41
CA TYR A 58 0.59 -12.77 -13.67
C TYR A 58 0.65 -13.72 -12.47
N HIS A 59 0.97 -13.23 -11.26
CA HIS A 59 0.96 -14.02 -10.04
C HIS A 59 -0.05 -13.47 -9.00
N PRO A 60 -1.36 -13.46 -9.33
CA PRO A 60 -2.40 -12.97 -8.43
C PRO A 60 -2.45 -13.71 -7.08
N GLN A 61 -1.85 -14.90 -6.98
CA GLN A 61 -1.71 -15.61 -5.71
C GLN A 61 -0.86 -14.86 -4.68
N SER A 62 0.18 -14.13 -5.09
CA SER A 62 1.05 -13.38 -4.17
C SER A 62 0.33 -12.21 -3.50
N ASN A 63 -0.63 -11.59 -4.20
CA ASN A 63 -1.48 -10.52 -3.65
C ASN A 63 -2.87 -11.02 -3.20
N GLY A 64 -3.15 -12.31 -3.41
CA GLY A 64 -4.48 -12.89 -3.23
C GLY A 64 -4.99 -12.81 -1.80
N GLN A 65 -4.09 -12.82 -0.79
CA GLN A 65 -4.50 -12.62 0.60
C GLN A 65 -4.98 -11.19 0.84
N ALA A 66 -4.29 -10.18 0.33
CA ALA A 66 -4.70 -8.78 0.44
C ALA A 66 -6.04 -8.55 -0.30
N GLU A 67 -6.20 -9.13 -1.50
CA GLU A 67 -7.44 -9.04 -2.26
C GLU A 67 -8.62 -9.71 -1.54
N ARG A 68 -8.44 -10.91 -0.98
CA ARG A 68 -9.47 -11.60 -0.20
C ARG A 68 -9.87 -10.83 1.06
N PHE A 69 -8.90 -10.24 1.75
CA PHE A 69 -9.17 -9.40 2.90
C PHE A 69 -10.02 -8.18 2.48
N LEU A 70 -9.62 -7.49 1.41
CA LEU A 70 -10.36 -6.33 0.89
C LEU A 70 -11.77 -6.70 0.43
N ASP A 71 -11.97 -7.85 -0.22
CA ASP A 71 -13.30 -8.32 -0.61
C ASP A 71 -14.17 -8.59 0.61
N THR A 72 -13.62 -9.29 1.61
CA THR A 72 -14.33 -9.57 2.87
C THR A 72 -14.72 -8.27 3.58
N LEU A 73 -13.79 -7.33 3.71
CA LEU A 73 -14.04 -6.02 4.31
C LEU A 73 -15.17 -5.27 3.58
N LYS A 74 -15.11 -5.19 2.24
CA LYS A 74 -16.13 -4.52 1.42
C LYS A 74 -17.51 -5.13 1.62
N ARG A 75 -17.61 -6.47 1.62
CA ARG A 75 -18.88 -7.18 1.87
C ARG A 75 -19.45 -6.87 3.24
N SER A 76 -18.61 -6.88 4.28
CA SER A 76 -19.02 -6.53 5.64
C SER A 76 -19.52 -5.09 5.74
N LEU A 77 -18.82 -4.14 5.12
CA LEU A 77 -19.23 -2.74 5.08
C LEU A 77 -20.55 -2.53 4.31
N HIS A 78 -20.79 -3.30 3.25
CA HIS A 78 -22.05 -3.24 2.51
C HIS A 78 -23.22 -3.70 3.36
N LYS A 79 -23.09 -4.86 4.03
CA LYS A 79 -24.12 -5.39 4.93
C LYS A 79 -24.46 -4.41 6.06
N LEU A 80 -23.44 -3.80 6.68
CA LEU A 80 -23.64 -2.79 7.74
C LEU A 80 -24.38 -1.54 7.26
N LYS A 81 -24.33 -1.22 5.96
CA LYS A 81 -25.06 -0.10 5.36
C LYS A 81 -26.50 -0.47 4.97
N GLU A 82 -26.77 -1.73 4.63
CA GLU A 82 -28.11 -2.24 4.27
C GLU A 82 -28.96 -2.55 5.51
N GLU A 83 -28.34 -2.77 6.66
CA GLU A 83 -29.02 -2.96 7.95
C GLU A 83 -29.42 -1.62 8.63
N ARG A 84 -29.37 -0.50 7.91
CA ARG A 84 -29.84 0.83 8.33
C ARG A 84 -30.92 1.36 7.40
#